data_AF-A0AAV5TA43-F1
#
_entry.id   AF-A0AAV5TA43-F1
#
_cell.length_a   1.000
_cell.length_b   1.000
_cell.length_c   1.000
_cell.angle_alpha   90.00
_cell.angle_beta   90.00
_cell.angle_gamma   90.00
#
_symmetry.space_group_name_H-M   'P 1'
#
loop_
_entity.id
_entity.type
_entity.pdbx_description
1 polymer ?
#
loop_
_entity_poly.entity_id
_entity_poly.type
_entity_poly.pdbx_seq_one_letter_code
_entity_poly.pdbx_strand_id
1 'polypeptide(L)'
;FTEFLHCSCPDGFDLVSDGECRGLYYTFAVEYFDMSSTAIAKCGEIQAQPIIIHNEEQQAYWISMTIMFSLLIGLVCNLTTKKWEWADGSPVDYKP
;
A
#
# COMPACT_ATOMS: atom_id res chain seq x y z
N PHE A 1 3.85 17.20 -24.71
CA PHE A 1 3.42 16.39 -23.55
C PHE A 1 3.39 14.95 -24.03
N THR A 2 4.34 14.14 -23.59
CA THR A 2 4.44 12.73 -23.99
C THR A 2 4.02 11.92 -22.78
N GLU A 3 2.81 11.38 -22.82
CA GLU A 3 2.33 10.40 -21.86
C GLU A 3 3.10 9.09 -22.11
N PHE A 4 3.95 8.69 -21.17
CA PHE A 4 4.56 7.37 -21.22
C PHE A 4 3.51 6.37 -20.72
N LEU A 5 2.88 5.63 -21.65
CA LEU A 5 2.19 4.40 -21.29
C LEU A 5 3.25 3.39 -20.83
N HIS A 6 3.49 3.33 -19.52
CA HIS A 6 4.31 2.28 -18.94
C HIS A 6 3.49 0.99 -18.96
N CYS A 7 3.59 0.20 -20.03
CA CYS A 7 2.99 -1.14 -20.13
C CYS A 7 3.64 -2.17 -19.18
N SER A 8 4.49 -1.73 -18.26
CA SER A 8 5.25 -2.55 -17.33
C SER A 8 5.54 -1.78 -16.05
N CYS A 9 5.52 -2.49 -14.93
CA CYS A 9 5.91 -1.98 -13.63
C CYS A 9 7.45 -1.87 -13.50
N PRO A 10 7.95 -1.03 -12.57
CA PRO A 10 9.36 -1.04 -12.21
C PRO A 10 9.81 -2.43 -11.71
N ASP A 11 11.12 -2.69 -11.78
CA ASP A 11 11.69 -3.94 -11.28
C ASP A 11 11.30 -4.20 -9.82
N GLY A 12 10.88 -5.44 -9.52
CA GLY A 12 10.43 -5.84 -8.18
C GLY A 12 8.95 -5.58 -7.89
N PHE A 13 8.18 -5.09 -8.87
CA PHE A 13 6.74 -4.90 -8.77
C PHE A 13 5.99 -5.73 -9.82
N ASP A 14 4.90 -6.34 -9.38
CA ASP A 14 3.98 -7.09 -10.22
C ASP A 14 2.95 -6.15 -10.85
N LEU A 15 2.71 -6.30 -12.15
CA LEU A 15 1.56 -5.71 -12.82
C LEU A 15 0.33 -6.56 -12.50
N VAL A 16 -0.66 -5.97 -11.82
CA VAL A 16 -1.89 -6.64 -11.40
C VAL A 16 -3.13 -6.05 -12.12
N SER A 17 -4.34 -6.35 -11.65
CA SER A 17 -5.56 -5.81 -12.25
C SER A 17 -5.57 -4.27 -12.24
N ASP A 18 -6.34 -3.70 -13.17
CA ASP A 18 -6.51 -2.24 -13.33
C ASP A 18 -5.23 -1.44 -13.62
N GLY A 19 -4.15 -2.13 -13.99
CA GLY A 19 -2.88 -1.50 -14.34
C GLY A 19 -2.08 -1.02 -13.12
N GLU A 20 -2.44 -1.48 -11.92
CA GLU A 20 -1.67 -1.19 -10.71
C GLU A 20 -0.36 -1.99 -10.67
N CYS A 21 0.63 -1.40 -10.01
CA CYS A 21 1.89 -2.05 -9.68
C CYS A 21 1.94 -2.31 -8.18
N ARG A 22 2.12 -3.58 -7.78
CA ARG A 22 2.18 -3.98 -6.36
C ARG A 22 3.47 -4.75 -6.08
N GLY A 23 4.08 -4.54 -4.91
CA GLY A 23 5.35 -5.17 -4.59
C GLY A 23 5.92 -4.72 -3.25
N LEU A 24 7.03 -5.35 -2.85
CA LEU A 24 7.77 -5.02 -1.64
C LEU A 24 8.92 -4.08 -1.97
N TYR A 25 8.94 -2.91 -1.33
CA TYR A 25 10.01 -1.92 -1.54
C TYR A 25 11.09 -1.96 -0.44
N TYR A 26 10.67 -2.03 0.82
CA TYR A 26 11.59 -1.88 1.95
C TYR A 26 11.15 -2.72 3.14
N THR A 27 12.11 -3.31 3.84
CA THR A 27 11.90 -3.99 5.12
C THR A 27 12.58 -3.19 6.22
N PHE A 28 11.91 -3.06 7.36
CA PHE A 28 12.40 -2.27 8.47
C PHE A 28 11.99 -2.90 9.80
N ALA A 29 12.74 -2.58 10.85
CA ALA A 29 12.41 -2.90 12.24
C ALA A 29 12.39 -1.60 13.03
N VAL A 30 11.20 -1.16 13.42
CA VAL A 30 10.96 0.08 14.18
C VAL A 30 9.99 -0.20 15.32
N GLU A 31 9.86 0.74 16.26
CA GLU A 31 8.83 0.67 17.29
C GLU A 31 7.42 0.72 16.67
N TYR A 32 6.47 0.06 17.33
CA TYR A 32 5.10 -0.08 16.82
C TYR A 32 4.44 1.26 16.43
N PHE A 33 4.66 2.31 17.23
CA PHE A 33 4.08 3.63 16.99
C PHE A 33 4.59 4.31 15.71
N ASP A 34 5.79 3.95 15.25
CA ASP A 34 6.42 4.54 14.07
C ASP A 34 6.25 3.70 12.81
N MET A 35 5.65 2.51 12.90
CA MET A 35 5.53 1.59 11.76
C MET A 35 4.75 2.23 10.60
N SER A 36 3.56 2.79 10.87
CA SER A 36 2.69 3.35 9.83
C SER A 36 3.30 4.57 9.16
N SER A 37 3.84 5.51 9.94
CA SER A 37 4.50 6.70 9.41
C SER A 37 5.75 6.34 8.60
N THR A 38 6.52 5.34 9.05
CA THR A 38 7.69 4.83 8.33
C THR A 38 7.31 4.20 7.00
N ALA A 39 6.28 3.35 6.95
CA ALA A 39 5.83 2.73 5.70
C ALA A 39 5.31 3.77 4.69
N ILE A 40 4.51 4.74 5.15
CA ILE A 40 4.03 5.84 4.30
C ILE A 40 5.20 6.63 3.71
N ALA A 41 6.18 7.00 4.54
CA ALA A 41 7.36 7.72 4.09
C ALA A 41 8.16 6.91 3.06
N LYS A 42 8.37 5.61 3.32
CA LYS A 42 9.13 4.72 2.43
C LYS A 42 8.44 4.45 1.10
N CYS A 43 7.14 4.22 1.07
CA CYS A 43 6.39 4.15 -0.19
C CYS A 43 6.43 5.49 -0.95
N GLY A 44 6.39 6.62 -0.23
CA GLY A 44 6.50 7.95 -0.81
C GLY A 44 7.84 8.23 -1.51
N GLU A 45 8.95 7.61 -1.09
CA GLU A 45 10.27 7.74 -1.73
C GLU A 45 10.26 7.29 -3.20
N ILE A 46 9.34 6.39 -3.58
CA ILE A 46 9.16 5.87 -4.94
C ILE A 46 7.85 6.32 -5.60
N GLN A 47 7.22 7.38 -5.08
CA GLN A 47 5.92 7.87 -5.56
C GLN A 47 4.81 6.80 -5.52
N ALA A 48 4.92 5.83 -4.61
CA ALA A 48 3.91 4.80 -4.37
C ALA A 48 3.07 5.11 -3.13
N GLN A 49 2.00 4.34 -2.96
CA GLN A 49 1.18 4.33 -1.74
C GLN A 49 1.56 3.12 -0.87
N PRO A 50 1.36 3.19 0.47
CA PRO A 50 1.32 1.98 1.28
C PRO A 50 0.14 1.08 0.84
N ILE A 51 0.08 -0.14 1.37
CA ILE A 51 -0.97 -1.11 1.00
C ILE A 51 -2.37 -0.56 1.35
N ILE A 52 -3.22 -0.38 0.34
CA ILE A 52 -4.61 0.07 0.44
C ILE A 52 -5.51 -1.04 -0.13
N ILE A 53 -6.65 -1.28 0.51
CA ILE A 53 -7.54 -2.41 0.18
C ILE A 53 -8.99 -1.93 0.10
N HIS A 54 -9.56 -2.03 -1.10
CA HIS A 54 -10.92 -1.65 -1.48
C HIS A 54 -11.74 -2.82 -2.01
N ASN A 55 -11.13 -3.97 -2.27
CA ASN A 55 -11.83 -5.13 -2.81
C ASN A 55 -11.12 -6.46 -2.50
N GLU A 56 -11.81 -7.56 -2.82
CA GLU A 56 -11.34 -8.93 -2.59
C GLU A 56 -10.06 -9.28 -3.38
N GLU A 57 -9.91 -8.76 -4.60
CA GLU A 57 -8.71 -9.03 -5.41
C GLU A 57 -7.46 -8.47 -4.73
N GLN A 58 -7.55 -7.22 -4.25
CA GLN A 58 -6.50 -6.55 -3.49
C GLN A 58 -6.17 -7.30 -2.20
N GLN A 59 -7.20 -7.67 -1.43
CA GLN A 59 -7.04 -8.45 -0.21
C GLN A 59 -6.34 -9.78 -0.48
N ALA A 60 -6.79 -10.53 -1.50
CA ALA A 60 -6.24 -11.84 -1.86
C ALA A 60 -4.78 -11.74 -2.30
N TYR A 61 -4.43 -10.73 -3.11
CA TYR A 61 -3.04 -10.48 -3.51
C TYR A 61 -2.14 -10.29 -2.29
N TRP A 62 -2.51 -9.39 -1.38
CA TRP A 62 -1.67 -9.10 -0.20
C TRP A 62 -1.65 -10.24 0.82
N ILE A 63 -2.73 -11.03 0.96
CA ILE A 63 -2.71 -12.27 1.75
C ILE A 63 -1.65 -13.23 1.22
N SER A 64 -1.53 -13.40 -0.10
CA SER A 64 -0.55 -14.33 -0.69
C SER A 64 0.89 -13.96 -0.33
N MET A 65 1.17 -12.67 -0.16
CA MET A 65 2.48 -12.14 0.23
C MET A 65 2.80 -12.35 1.70
N THR A 66 1.78 -12.55 2.56
CA THR A 66 1.98 -12.78 4.01
C THR A 66 2.67 -14.11 4.33
N ILE A 67 2.72 -15.04 3.38
CA ILE A 67 3.45 -16.30 3.51
C ILE A 67 4.95 -16.05 3.72
N MET A 68 5.48 -14.97 3.12
CA MET A 68 6.90 -14.63 3.14
C MET A 68 7.22 -13.45 4.08
N PHE A 69 6.27 -12.53 4.27
CA PHE A 69 6.53 -11.26 4.95
C PHE A 69 5.42 -10.88 5.93
N SER A 70 5.78 -10.21 7.03
CA SER A 70 4.80 -9.44 7.80
C SER A 70 4.58 -8.09 7.11
N LEU A 71 3.36 -7.85 6.66
CA LEU A 71 3.02 -6.66 5.88
C LEU A 71 2.37 -5.60 6.76
N LEU A 72 2.67 -4.33 6.48
CA LEU A 72 1.98 -3.21 7.07
C LEU A 72 1.02 -2.59 6.06
N ILE A 73 -0.24 -2.46 6.47
CA ILE A 73 -1.26 -1.78 5.67
C ILE A 73 -1.28 -0.28 5.96
N GLY A 74 -1.68 0.50 4.96
CA GLY A 74 -1.79 1.96 4.99
C GLY A 74 -2.99 2.48 5.77
N LEU A 75 -3.39 1.81 6.85
CA LEU A 75 -4.51 2.25 7.68
C LEU A 75 -4.02 3.36 8.63
N VAL A 76 -4.67 4.52 8.60
CA VAL A 76 -4.31 5.68 9.41
C VAL A 76 -5.51 6.21 10.19
N CYS A 77 -5.26 6.76 11.38
CA CYS A 77 -6.30 7.38 12.18
C CYS A 77 -6.40 8.87 11.83
N ASN A 78 -7.51 9.28 11.22
CA ASN A 78 -7.80 10.68 11.00
C ASN A 78 -8.07 11.36 12.35
N LEU A 79 -7.14 12.20 12.79
CA LEU A 79 -7.25 12.85 14.10
C LEU A 79 -8.38 13.89 14.17
N THR A 80 -8.89 14.37 13.04
CA THR A 80 -10.01 15.31 12.96
C THR A 80 -11.34 14.59 13.07
N THR A 81 -11.56 13.57 12.24
CA THR A 81 -12.83 12.83 12.19
C THR A 81 -12.90 11.71 13.23
N LYS A 82 -11.77 11.34 13.83
CA LYS A 82 -11.58 10.21 14.76
C LYS A 82 -11.97 8.86 14.14
N LYS A 83 -11.79 8.73 12.81
CA LYS A 83 -12.09 7.51 12.06
C LYS A 83 -10.82 6.96 11.41
N TRP A 84 -10.82 5.66 11.19
CA TRP A 84 -9.84 5.02 10.32
C TRP A 84 -10.13 5.40 8.86
N GLU A 85 -9.07 5.76 8.14
CA GLU A 85 -9.04 6.01 6.70
C GLU A 85 -7.79 5.36 6.12
N TRP A 86 -7.77 5.20 4.81
CA TRP A 86 -6.56 4.80 4.10
C TRP A 86 -5.61 5.98 3.96
N ALA A 87 -4.32 5.71 3.83
CA ALA A 87 -3.28 6.75 3.77
C ALA A 87 -3.39 7.68 2.55
N ASP A 88 -4.13 7.29 1.51
CA ASP A 88 -4.48 8.14 0.36
C ASP A 88 -5.68 9.07 0.64
N GLY A 89 -6.28 8.98 1.83
CA GLY A 89 -7.44 9.75 2.27
C GLY A 89 -8.79 9.13 1.88
N SER A 90 -8.79 7.97 1.22
CA SER A 90 -10.02 7.25 0.91
C SER A 90 -10.63 6.60 2.17
N PRO A 91 -11.97 6.46 2.23
CA PRO A 91 -12.62 5.82 3.36
C PRO A 91 -12.32 4.33 3.41
N VAL A 92 -12.31 3.75 4.61
CA VAL A 92 -12.30 2.29 4.77
C VAL A 92 -13.68 1.73 4.35
N ASP A 93 -13.75 1.15 3.16
CA ASP A 93 -14.97 0.67 2.50
C ASP A 93 -15.01 -0.85 2.30
N TYR A 94 -13.86 -1.52 2.37
CA TYR A 94 -13.76 -2.98 2.34
C TYR A 94 -13.39 -3.56 3.71
N LYS A 95 -14.01 -4.70 4.05
CA LYS A 95 -13.78 -5.47 5.28
C LYS A 95 -13.77 -6.97 4.92
N PRO A 96 -12.69 -7.71 5.22
CA PRO A 96 -12.58 -9.15 4.97
C PRO A 96 -13.63 -9.98 5.72
#